data_AF-A0A535V116-F1
#
_entry.id   AF-A0A535V116-F1
#
_cell.length_a   1.000
_cell.length_b   1.000
_cell.length_c   1.000
_cell.angle_alpha   90.00
_cell.angle_beta   90.00
_cell.angle_gamma   90.00
#
_symmetry.space_group_name_H-M   'P 1'
#
loop_
_entity.id
_entity.type
_entity.pdbx_description
1 polymer ?
#
loop_
_entity_poly.entity_id
_entity_poly.type
_entity_poly.pdbx_seq_one_letter_code
_entity_poly.pdbx_strand_id
1 'polypeptide(L)'
;MSRVDGASQTAGTSAGLTGLMGLQAWVWSASVLPKVTSATFLTGFVRFVGTAPPTRPAIYSHLVTPIVLAAPALFAVGALVTELALAVTFIAATLALLRHRGSAPRRVLLAGTVASLIAAGFALNLALLAGDAAPWTLGDPFASGVAIEYLLVGLSLVTAGCAFTTIRASARQHAPARADRDWWMADTA
;
A
#
# COMPACT_ATOMS: atom_id res chain seq x y z
N MET A 1 11.66 15.26 32.94
CA MET A 1 11.23 16.03 31.75
C MET A 1 11.09 15.17 30.47
N SER A 2 10.98 13.83 30.52
CA SER A 2 10.95 12.97 29.29
C SER A 2 9.58 12.41 28.88
N ARG A 3 8.49 12.70 29.62
CA ARG A 3 7.15 12.13 29.32
C ARG A 3 6.31 12.95 28.35
N VAL A 4 6.58 14.24 28.20
CA VAL A 4 5.78 15.14 27.34
C VAL A 4 6.09 14.90 25.86
N ASP A 5 7.34 14.53 25.54
CA ASP A 5 7.77 14.27 24.16
C ASP A 5 7.22 12.96 23.58
N GLY A 6 6.98 11.96 24.43
CA GLY A 6 6.46 10.66 23.99
C GLY A 6 5.01 10.73 23.50
N ALA A 7 4.15 11.50 24.18
CA ALA A 7 2.74 11.59 23.84
C ALA A 7 2.49 12.35 22.52
N SER A 8 3.19 13.48 22.32
CA SER A 8 3.10 14.27 21.09
C SER A 8 3.63 13.52 19.87
N GLN A 9 4.72 12.77 20.03
CA GLN A 9 5.31 11.97 18.95
C GLN A 9 4.43 10.77 18.56
N THR A 10 3.73 10.13 19.51
CA THR A 10 2.76 9.07 19.21
C THR A 10 1.51 9.58 18.50
N ALA A 11 0.99 10.74 18.90
CA ALA A 11 -0.19 11.36 18.29
C ALA A 11 0.06 11.84 16.85
N GLY A 12 1.23 12.44 16.59
CA GLY A 12 1.64 12.85 15.23
C GLY A 12 1.79 11.66 14.28
N THR A 13 2.36 10.54 14.77
CA THR A 13 2.53 9.31 13.98
C THR A 13 1.18 8.67 13.63
N SER A 14 0.23 8.65 14.56
CA SER A 14 -1.11 8.11 14.29
C SER A 14 -1.94 8.96 13.33
N ALA A 15 -1.85 10.29 13.43
CA ALA A 15 -2.54 11.20 12.51
C ALA A 15 -2.01 11.08 11.09
N GLY A 16 -0.68 11.07 10.92
CA GLY A 16 -0.04 10.89 9.61
C GLY A 16 -0.42 9.55 8.97
N LEU A 17 -0.37 8.45 9.72
CA LEU A 17 -0.74 7.14 9.19
C LEU A 17 -2.23 7.06 8.82
N THR A 18 -3.10 7.67 9.64
CA THR A 18 -4.53 7.76 9.33
C THR A 18 -4.78 8.55 8.04
N GLY A 19 -4.06 9.66 7.84
CA GLY A 19 -4.13 10.45 6.62
C GLY A 19 -3.67 9.65 5.39
N LEU A 20 -2.55 8.92 5.50
CA LEU A 20 -2.04 8.06 4.43
C LEU A 20 -3.03 6.95 4.06
N MET A 21 -3.58 6.25 5.05
CA MET A 21 -4.59 5.22 4.82
C MET A 21 -5.88 5.80 4.24
N GLY A 22 -6.31 6.98 4.69
CA GLY A 22 -7.48 7.67 4.17
C GLY A 22 -7.31 8.12 2.72
N LEU A 23 -6.11 8.61 2.37
CA LEU A 23 -5.78 8.95 0.98
C LEU A 23 -5.81 7.71 0.08
N GLN A 24 -5.20 6.60 0.53
CA GLN A 24 -5.27 5.33 -0.21
C GLN A 24 -6.71 4.84 -0.36
N ALA A 25 -7.51 4.90 0.71
CA ALA A 25 -8.93 4.57 0.67
C ALA A 25 -9.67 5.36 -0.42
N TRP A 26 -9.42 6.66 -0.50
CA TRP A 26 -10.00 7.52 -1.53
C TRP A 26 -9.54 7.13 -2.94
N VAL A 27 -8.24 6.96 -3.19
CA VAL A 27 -7.74 6.63 -4.53
C VAL A 27 -8.26 5.28 -5.02
N TRP A 28 -8.17 4.24 -4.20
CA TRP A 28 -8.63 2.90 -4.60
C TRP A 28 -10.14 2.87 -4.81
N SER A 29 -10.92 3.61 -4.01
CA SER A 29 -12.36 3.75 -4.23
C SER A 29 -12.68 4.50 -5.54
N ALA A 30 -12.00 5.62 -5.79
CA ALA A 30 -12.19 6.41 -7.01
C ALA A 30 -11.79 5.63 -8.27
N SER A 31 -10.79 4.75 -8.17
CA SER A 31 -10.37 3.87 -9.26
C SER A 31 -11.36 2.73 -9.54
N VAL A 32 -11.87 2.08 -8.48
CA VAL A 32 -12.70 0.87 -8.62
C VAL A 32 -14.17 1.16 -8.92
N LEU A 33 -14.74 2.23 -8.37
CA LEU A 33 -16.17 2.53 -8.52
C LEU A 33 -16.62 2.65 -9.98
N PRO A 34 -15.90 3.36 -10.89
CA PRO A 34 -16.27 3.42 -12.30
C PRO A 34 -16.17 2.06 -13.00
N LYS A 35 -15.27 1.17 -12.55
CA LYS A 35 -15.07 -0.16 -13.16
C LYS A 35 -16.19 -1.11 -12.78
N VAL A 36 -16.67 -1.05 -11.54
CA VAL A 36 -17.80 -1.86 -11.05
C VAL A 36 -19.11 -1.48 -11.74
N THR A 37 -19.32 -0.20 -12.05
CA THR A 37 -20.55 0.28 -12.70
C THR A 37 -20.50 0.25 -14.22
N SER A 38 -19.34 -0.02 -14.82
CA SER A 38 -19.16 0.00 -16.26
C SER A 38 -19.48 -1.35 -16.91
N ALA A 39 -20.46 -1.34 -17.83
CA ALA A 39 -20.74 -2.48 -18.70
C ALA A 39 -19.62 -2.78 -19.71
N THR A 40 -18.68 -1.84 -19.93
CA THR A 40 -17.61 -1.94 -20.93
C THR A 40 -16.24 -2.23 -20.33
N PHE A 41 -16.14 -2.41 -19.00
CA PHE A 41 -14.87 -2.64 -18.31
C PHE A 41 -14.08 -3.80 -18.91
N LEU A 42 -14.73 -4.96 -19.13
CA LEU A 42 -14.07 -6.14 -19.68
C LEU A 42 -13.48 -5.87 -21.08
N THR A 43 -14.25 -5.25 -21.97
CA THR A 43 -13.79 -4.89 -23.31
C THR A 43 -12.65 -3.87 -23.26
N GLY A 44 -12.73 -2.90 -22.35
CA GLY A 44 -11.67 -1.93 -22.10
C GLY A 44 -10.38 -2.60 -21.58
N PHE A 45 -10.51 -3.56 -20.66
CA PHE A 45 -9.39 -4.31 -20.11
C PHE A 45 -8.69 -5.16 -21.17
N VAL A 46 -9.44 -5.90 -21.99
CA VAL A 46 -8.89 -6.67 -23.12
C VAL A 46 -8.11 -5.76 -24.05
N ARG A 47 -8.69 -4.61 -24.41
CA ARG A 47 -8.03 -3.62 -25.27
C ARG A 47 -6.73 -3.12 -24.63
N PHE A 48 -6.77 -2.70 -23.37
CA PHE A 48 -5.62 -2.21 -22.63
C PHE A 48 -4.46 -3.21 -22.60
N VAL A 49 -4.76 -4.47 -22.29
CA VAL A 49 -3.75 -5.55 -22.28
C VAL A 49 -3.24 -5.84 -23.68
N GLY A 50 -4.13 -5.90 -24.67
CA GLY A 50 -3.81 -6.26 -26.05
C GLY A 50 -3.06 -5.19 -26.85
N THR A 51 -3.25 -3.91 -26.51
CA THR A 51 -2.45 -2.83 -27.09
C THR A 51 -1.10 -2.81 -26.39
N ALA A 52 -0.04 -3.27 -27.06
CA ALA A 52 1.33 -3.24 -26.54
C ALA A 52 1.99 -1.90 -26.90
N PRO A 53 2.17 -0.97 -25.95
CA PRO A 53 2.98 0.21 -26.19
C PRO A 53 4.45 -0.20 -26.38
N PRO A 54 5.22 0.53 -27.20
CA PRO A 54 6.61 0.18 -27.52
C PRO A 54 7.55 0.21 -26.30
N THR A 55 7.15 0.88 -25.22
CA THR A 55 7.88 1.00 -23.96
C THR A 55 7.57 -0.11 -22.95
N ARG A 56 6.59 -0.99 -23.23
CA ARG A 56 6.25 -2.12 -22.36
C ARG A 56 7.44 -3.09 -22.26
N PRO A 57 7.84 -3.53 -21.05
CA PRO A 57 8.92 -4.51 -20.89
C PRO A 57 8.63 -5.81 -21.65
N ALA A 58 9.66 -6.39 -22.28
CA ALA A 58 9.53 -7.57 -23.13
C ALA A 58 8.86 -8.76 -22.41
N ILE A 59 9.11 -8.95 -21.11
CA ILE A 59 8.47 -10.01 -20.32
C ILE A 59 6.93 -9.86 -20.27
N TYR A 60 6.41 -8.63 -20.25
CA TYR A 60 4.97 -8.40 -20.28
C TYR A 60 4.43 -8.75 -21.67
N SER A 61 5.09 -8.31 -22.73
CA SER A 61 4.67 -8.58 -24.11
C SER A 61 4.73 -10.06 -24.49
N HIS A 62 5.74 -10.81 -24.04
CA HIS A 62 5.97 -12.19 -24.45
C HIS A 62 5.34 -13.24 -23.53
N LEU A 63 5.08 -12.90 -22.27
CA LEU A 63 4.64 -13.89 -21.27
C LEU A 63 3.33 -13.48 -20.61
N VAL A 64 3.26 -12.27 -20.05
CA VAL A 64 2.07 -11.83 -19.31
C VAL A 64 0.88 -11.60 -20.24
N THR A 65 1.07 -10.86 -21.33
CA THR A 65 0.00 -10.53 -22.28
C THR A 65 -0.64 -11.78 -22.87
N PRO A 66 0.09 -12.78 -23.40
CA PRO A 66 -0.53 -14.02 -23.91
C PRO A 66 -1.34 -14.78 -22.85
N ILE A 67 -0.83 -14.89 -21.62
CA ILE A 67 -1.53 -15.57 -20.52
C ILE A 67 -2.82 -14.81 -20.14
N VAL A 68 -2.74 -13.48 -20.01
CA VAL A 68 -3.89 -12.66 -19.67
C VAL A 68 -4.94 -12.69 -20.77
N LEU A 69 -4.52 -12.66 -22.05
CA LEU A 69 -5.43 -12.73 -23.19
C LEU A 69 -6.02 -14.13 -23.42
N ALA A 70 -5.44 -15.19 -22.86
CA ALA A 70 -6.05 -16.53 -22.88
C ALA A 70 -7.31 -16.62 -22.00
N ALA A 71 -7.40 -15.81 -20.95
CA ALA A 71 -8.54 -15.78 -20.03
C ALA A 71 -8.83 -14.36 -19.49
N PRO A 72 -9.15 -13.39 -20.35
CA PRO A 72 -9.17 -11.98 -19.96
C PRO A 72 -10.25 -11.66 -18.94
N ALA A 73 -11.37 -12.38 -18.95
CA ALA A 73 -12.42 -12.22 -17.95
C ALA A 73 -11.95 -12.57 -16.54
N LEU A 74 -11.16 -13.63 -16.37
CA LEU A 74 -10.63 -14.02 -15.06
C LEU A 74 -9.67 -12.97 -14.51
N PHE A 75 -8.77 -12.46 -15.34
CA PHE A 75 -7.81 -11.42 -14.94
C PHE A 75 -8.50 -10.07 -14.69
N ALA A 76 -9.47 -9.69 -15.51
CA ALA A 76 -10.25 -8.46 -15.32
C ALA A 76 -11.02 -8.52 -13.99
N VAL A 77 -11.70 -9.64 -13.71
CA VAL A 77 -12.42 -9.85 -12.44
C VAL A 77 -11.43 -9.88 -11.27
N GLY A 78 -10.29 -10.55 -11.41
CA GLY A 78 -9.24 -10.57 -10.38
C GLY A 78 -8.70 -9.18 -10.05
N ALA A 79 -8.42 -8.37 -11.07
CA ALA A 79 -8.02 -6.97 -10.91
C ALA A 79 -9.11 -6.16 -10.19
N LEU A 80 -10.36 -6.29 -10.61
CA LEU A 80 -11.50 -5.60 -10.00
C LEU A 80 -11.68 -5.98 -8.53
N VAL A 81 -11.64 -7.28 -8.21
CA VAL A 81 -11.75 -7.79 -6.84
C VAL A 81 -10.60 -7.30 -5.98
N THR A 82 -9.37 -7.26 -6.53
CA THR A 82 -8.19 -6.76 -5.82
C THR A 82 -8.34 -5.28 -5.47
N GLU A 83 -8.71 -4.43 -6.44
CA GLU A 83 -8.94 -3.01 -6.19
C GLU A 83 -10.04 -2.77 -5.16
N LEU A 84 -11.15 -3.52 -5.24
CA LEU A 84 -12.25 -3.41 -4.31
C LEU A 84 -11.84 -3.84 -2.89
N ALA A 85 -11.11 -4.94 -2.77
CA ALA A 85 -10.60 -5.42 -1.49
C ALA A 85 -9.62 -4.41 -0.86
N LEU A 86 -8.76 -3.79 -1.66
CA LEU A 86 -7.86 -2.71 -1.21
C LEU A 86 -8.66 -1.51 -0.70
N ALA A 87 -9.64 -1.03 -1.49
CA ALA A 87 -10.49 0.09 -1.11
C ALA A 87 -11.19 -0.15 0.24
N VAL A 88 -11.87 -1.31 0.38
CA VAL A 88 -12.56 -1.69 1.62
C VAL A 88 -11.58 -1.80 2.79
N THR A 89 -10.41 -2.40 2.57
CA THR A 89 -9.40 -2.57 3.63
C THR A 89 -8.88 -1.23 4.12
N PHE A 90 -8.55 -0.30 3.23
CA PHE A 90 -8.08 1.03 3.61
C PHE A 90 -9.17 1.87 4.26
N ILE A 91 -10.43 1.79 3.81
CA ILE A 91 -11.57 2.43 4.48
C ILE A 91 -11.69 1.89 5.91
N ALA A 92 -11.71 0.57 6.07
CA ALA A 92 -11.85 -0.06 7.39
C ALA A 92 -10.69 0.30 8.31
N ALA A 93 -9.45 0.27 7.81
CA ALA A 93 -8.27 0.65 8.58
C ALA A 93 -8.31 2.12 9.01
N THR A 94 -8.68 3.03 8.10
CA THR A 94 -8.82 4.47 8.38
C THR A 94 -9.88 4.71 9.46
N LEU A 95 -11.07 4.11 9.31
CA LEU A 95 -12.14 4.23 10.31
C LEU A 95 -11.75 3.64 11.66
N ALA A 96 -11.04 2.51 11.66
CA ALA A 96 -10.55 1.89 12.90
C ALA A 96 -9.53 2.80 13.61
N LEU A 97 -8.64 3.45 12.87
CA LEU A 97 -7.68 4.41 13.43
C LEU A 97 -8.38 5.68 13.96
N LEU A 98 -9.35 6.23 13.22
CA LEU A 98 -10.13 7.41 13.65
C LEU A 98 -10.95 7.15 14.93
N ARG A 99 -11.48 5.94 15.10
CA ARG A 99 -12.24 5.56 16.29
C ARG A 99 -11.38 5.31 17.52
N HIS A 100 -10.08 5.06 17.35
CA HIS A 100 -9.20 4.69 18.44
C HIS A 100 -8.57 5.93 19.09
N ARG A 101 -8.81 6.14 20.40
CA ARG A 101 -8.30 7.30 21.17
C ARG A 101 -6.89 7.11 21.74
N GLY A 102 -6.18 6.10 21.30
CA GLY A 102 -4.88 5.69 21.85
C GLY A 102 -4.02 5.02 20.79
N SER A 103 -3.03 4.22 21.19
CA SER A 103 -2.16 3.52 20.25
C SER A 103 -2.95 2.69 19.24
N ALA A 104 -2.57 2.81 17.96
CA ALA A 104 -3.22 2.09 16.87
C ALA A 104 -3.20 0.56 17.10
N PRO A 105 -4.34 -0.15 16.91
CA PRO A 105 -4.38 -1.59 17.11
C PRO A 105 -3.39 -2.31 16.18
N ARG A 106 -2.55 -3.18 16.74
CA ARG A 106 -1.52 -3.92 15.97
C ARG A 106 -2.09 -4.67 14.77
N ARG A 107 -3.30 -5.23 14.89
CA ARG A 107 -3.99 -5.94 13.79
C ARG A 107 -4.33 -5.01 12.63
N VAL A 108 -4.77 -3.79 12.92
CA VAL A 108 -5.08 -2.77 11.91
C VAL A 108 -3.80 -2.33 11.21
N LEU A 109 -2.72 -2.09 11.97
CA LEU A 109 -1.43 -1.75 11.40
C LEU A 109 -0.90 -2.86 10.48
N LEU A 110 -0.98 -4.12 10.92
CA LEU A 110 -0.51 -5.28 10.14
C LEU A 110 -1.32 -5.43 8.85
N ALA A 111 -2.65 -5.36 8.94
CA ALA A 111 -3.54 -5.42 7.78
C ALA A 111 -3.23 -4.27 6.81
N GLY A 112 -3.05 -3.05 7.32
CA GLY A 112 -2.65 -1.89 6.53
C GLY A 112 -1.29 -2.05 5.85
N THR A 113 -0.30 -2.62 6.53
CA THR A 113 1.01 -2.94 5.93
C THR A 113 0.85 -3.94 4.78
N VAL A 114 0.15 -5.06 5.00
CA VAL A 114 -0.05 -6.09 3.97
C VAL A 114 -0.82 -5.52 2.78
N ALA A 115 -1.92 -4.81 3.03
CA ALA A 115 -2.71 -4.16 1.98
C ALA A 115 -1.88 -3.16 1.19
N SER A 116 -1.02 -2.37 1.85
CA SER A 116 -0.12 -1.43 1.19
C SER A 116 0.94 -2.13 0.34
N LEU A 117 1.47 -3.28 0.76
CA LEU A 117 2.41 -4.04 -0.07
C LEU A 117 1.72 -4.62 -1.32
N ILE A 118 0.49 -5.12 -1.16
CA ILE A 118 -0.32 -5.60 -2.30
C ILE A 118 -0.64 -4.44 -3.25
N ALA A 119 -1.07 -3.29 -2.71
CA ALA A 119 -1.34 -2.08 -3.47
C ALA A 119 -0.11 -1.60 -4.27
N ALA A 120 1.08 -1.62 -3.65
CA ALA A 120 2.33 -1.28 -4.32
C ALA A 120 2.63 -2.25 -5.46
N GLY A 121 2.52 -3.56 -5.22
CA GLY A 121 2.74 -4.57 -6.25
C GLY A 121 1.75 -4.43 -7.40
N PHE A 122 0.46 -4.24 -7.10
CA PHE A 122 -0.58 -4.10 -8.10
C PHE A 122 -0.41 -2.83 -8.96
N ALA A 123 -0.16 -1.67 -8.34
CA ALA A 123 0.10 -0.42 -9.05
C ALA A 123 1.35 -0.52 -9.93
N LEU A 124 2.42 -1.16 -9.45
CA LEU A 124 3.63 -1.38 -10.25
C LEU A 124 3.34 -2.27 -11.46
N ASN A 125 2.57 -3.35 -11.29
CA ASN A 125 2.20 -4.23 -12.40
C ASN A 125 1.37 -3.47 -13.46
N LEU A 126 0.45 -2.60 -13.03
CA LEU A 126 -0.31 -1.75 -13.95
C LEU A 126 0.58 -0.78 -14.72
N ALA A 127 1.51 -0.09 -14.05
CA ALA A 127 2.46 0.84 -14.70
C ALA A 127 3.29 0.13 -15.78
N LEU A 128 3.84 -1.04 -15.43
CA LEU A 128 4.66 -1.83 -16.35
C LEU A 128 3.84 -2.37 -17.53
N LEU A 129 2.59 -2.78 -17.28
CA LEU A 129 1.67 -3.23 -18.32
C LEU A 129 1.23 -2.07 -19.23
N ALA A 130 1.01 -0.87 -18.69
CA ALA A 130 0.74 0.34 -19.44
C ALA A 130 1.97 0.83 -20.23
N GLY A 131 3.16 0.29 -19.93
CA GLY A 131 4.42 0.73 -20.54
C GLY A 131 4.80 2.14 -20.11
N ASP A 132 4.38 2.57 -18.92
CA ASP A 132 4.72 3.88 -18.40
C ASP A 132 6.22 3.98 -18.15
N ALA A 133 6.81 5.10 -18.59
CA ALA A 133 8.21 5.40 -18.33
C ALA A 133 8.47 5.43 -16.82
N ALA A 134 9.46 4.66 -16.38
CA ALA A 134 9.79 4.60 -14.97
C ALA A 134 10.32 5.96 -14.48
N PRO A 135 10.09 6.36 -13.22
CA PRO A 135 10.47 7.69 -12.75
C PRO A 135 11.98 7.95 -12.74
N TRP A 136 12.80 6.89 -12.87
CA TRP A 136 14.25 6.99 -12.99
C TRP A 136 14.76 7.06 -14.43
N THR A 137 13.89 6.96 -15.44
CA THR A 137 14.29 7.20 -16.83
C THR A 137 14.29 8.71 -17.09
N LEU A 138 15.47 9.25 -17.40
CA LEU A 138 15.63 10.67 -17.74
C LEU A 138 15.09 10.89 -19.16
N GLY A 139 13.87 11.41 -19.25
CA GLY A 139 13.23 11.87 -20.50
C GLY A 139 13.19 13.39 -20.59
N ASP A 140 12.58 13.91 -21.66
CA ASP A 140 12.29 15.33 -21.77
C ASP A 140 11.33 15.75 -20.64
N PRO A 141 11.71 16.69 -19.74
CA PRO A 141 10.90 17.08 -18.60
C PRO A 141 9.56 17.74 -18.97
N PHE A 142 9.40 18.19 -20.22
CA PHE A 142 8.15 18.79 -20.71
C PHE A 142 7.26 17.81 -21.47
N ALA A 143 7.79 16.61 -21.81
CA ALA A 143 7.04 15.55 -22.50
C ALA A 143 6.85 14.29 -21.64
N SER A 144 7.53 14.19 -20.50
CA SER A 144 7.46 13.03 -19.60
C SER A 144 6.82 13.39 -18.27
N GLY A 145 5.65 12.82 -17.99
CA GLY A 145 5.01 12.85 -16.68
C GLY A 145 5.34 11.57 -15.89
N VAL A 146 5.32 11.64 -14.56
CA VAL A 146 5.35 10.44 -13.72
C VAL A 146 3.94 9.85 -13.72
N ALA A 147 3.80 8.62 -14.21
CA ALA A 147 2.51 7.93 -14.17
C ALA A 147 2.00 7.81 -12.73
N ILE A 148 0.70 8.01 -12.55
CA ILE A 148 0.07 8.05 -11.23
C ILE A 148 0.28 6.72 -10.49
N GLU A 149 0.42 5.62 -11.21
CA GLU A 149 0.72 4.29 -10.71
C GLU A 149 2.05 4.27 -9.94
N TYR A 150 3.11 4.91 -10.44
CA TYR A 150 4.39 4.99 -9.72
C TYR A 150 4.29 5.84 -8.44
N LEU A 151 3.47 6.90 -8.47
CA LEU A 151 3.16 7.67 -7.25
C LEU A 151 2.41 6.81 -6.24
N LEU A 152 1.50 5.94 -6.70
CA LEU A 152 0.78 5.00 -5.85
C LEU A 152 1.68 3.91 -5.28
N VAL A 153 2.67 3.43 -6.04
CA VAL A 153 3.72 2.54 -5.51
C VAL A 153 4.43 3.23 -4.34
N GLY A 154 4.91 4.46 -4.54
CA GLY A 154 5.59 5.24 -3.50
C GLY A 154 4.73 5.46 -2.26
N LEU A 155 3.50 5.94 -2.45
CA LEU A 155 2.54 6.16 -1.37
C LEU A 155 2.28 4.89 -0.55
N SER A 156 2.10 3.76 -1.26
CA SER A 156 1.83 2.47 -0.64
C SER A 156 3.04 1.98 0.16
N LEU A 157 4.26 2.07 -0.39
CA LEU A 157 5.49 1.68 0.32
C LEU A 157 5.76 2.55 1.55
N VAL A 158 5.52 3.87 1.46
CA VAL A 158 5.63 4.79 2.60
C VAL A 158 4.63 4.40 3.68
N THR A 159 3.38 4.14 3.31
CA THR A 159 2.34 3.71 4.27
C THR A 159 2.71 2.39 4.95
N ALA A 160 3.19 1.41 4.18
CA ALA A 160 3.66 0.12 4.70
C ALA A 160 4.81 0.31 5.71
N GLY A 161 5.79 1.15 5.35
CA GLY A 161 6.93 1.50 6.19
C GLY A 161 6.51 2.16 7.50
N CYS A 162 5.67 3.20 7.45
CA CYS A 162 5.15 3.89 8.63
C CYS A 162 4.34 2.97 9.55
N ALA A 163 3.47 2.12 8.98
CA ALA A 163 2.71 1.13 9.76
C ALA A 163 3.65 0.12 10.44
N PHE A 164 4.65 -0.38 9.72
CA PHE A 164 5.60 -1.37 10.24
C PHE A 164 6.50 -0.79 11.34
N THR A 165 7.02 0.43 11.15
CA THR A 165 7.83 1.10 12.19
C THR A 165 7.01 1.37 13.44
N THR A 166 5.72 1.72 13.29
CA THR A 166 4.79 1.88 14.42
C THR A 166 4.61 0.57 15.18
N ILE A 167 4.40 -0.56 14.48
CA ILE A 167 4.32 -1.90 15.11
C ILE A 167 5.60 -2.21 15.91
N ARG A 168 6.78 -1.96 15.32
CA ARG A 168 8.07 -2.22 15.98
C ARG A 168 8.29 -1.34 17.20
N ALA A 169 7.89 -0.07 17.14
CA ALA A 169 7.99 0.85 18.27
C ALA A 169 7.11 0.40 19.44
N SER A 170 5.86 0.01 19.17
CA SER A 170 4.95 -0.51 20.21
C SER A 170 5.45 -1.80 20.86
N ALA A 171 6.09 -2.69 20.09
CA ALA A 171 6.66 -3.93 20.62
C ALA A 171 7.83 -3.67 21.59
N ARG A 172 8.68 -2.67 21.32
CA ARG A 172 9.80 -2.29 22.19
C ARG A 172 9.35 -1.73 23.54
N GLN A 173 8.21 -1.03 23.57
CA GLN A 173 7.65 -0.46 24.80
C GLN A 173 7.05 -1.52 25.75
N HIS A 174 6.62 -2.67 25.21
CA HIS A 174 6.05 -3.78 25.98
C HIS A 174 7.05 -4.91 26.23
N ALA A 175 8.29 -4.77 25.80
CA ALA A 175 9.34 -5.70 26.20
C ALA A 175 9.50 -5.57 27.72
N PRO A 176 9.29 -6.66 28.50
CA PRO A 176 9.51 -6.60 29.93
C PRO A 176 10.93 -6.10 30.15
N ALA A 177 11.10 -5.14 31.06
CA ALA A 177 12.41 -4.74 31.54
C ALA A 177 13.13 -6.03 31.93
N ARG A 178 14.02 -6.48 31.05
CA ARG A 178 14.73 -7.75 31.20
C ARG A 178 15.37 -7.70 32.58
N ALA A 179 15.24 -8.80 33.31
CA ALA A 179 15.63 -9.03 34.69
C ALA A 179 17.12 -8.75 34.97
N ASP A 180 17.56 -7.50 34.78
CA ASP A 180 18.89 -6.99 35.08
C ASP A 180 18.98 -6.45 36.52
N ARG A 181 17.89 -6.55 37.28
CA ARG A 181 17.84 -6.16 38.69
C ARG A 181 18.00 -7.31 39.68
N ASP A 182 17.87 -8.56 39.24
CA ASP A 182 17.82 -9.69 40.16
C ASP A 182 19.16 -10.44 40.26
N TRP A 183 20.11 -10.22 39.36
CA TRP A 183 21.41 -10.90 39.41
C TRP A 183 22.42 -10.27 40.39
N TRP A 184 22.22 -9.01 40.78
CA TRP A 184 23.08 -8.35 41.78
C TRP A 184 22.71 -8.66 43.23
N MET A 185 21.58 -9.33 43.47
CA MET A 185 21.08 -9.67 44.82
C MET A 185 21.43 -11.11 45.24
N ALA A 186 22.13 -11.88 44.41
CA ALA A 186 22.44 -13.28 44.69
C ALA A 186 23.79 -13.52 45.41
N ASP A 187 24.63 -12.50 45.58
CA ASP A 187 26.01 -12.66 46.07
C ASP A 187 26.26 -12.14 47.51
N THR A 188 25.22 -12.04 48.36
CA THR A 188 25.38 -11.58 49.75
C THR A 188 24.92 -12.56 50.85
N ALA A 189 25.07 -13.88 50.65
CA ALA A 189 24.77 -14.87 51.69
C ALA A 189 25.96 -15.79 51.97
#